data_AF-A0A455W5E3-F1
#
_entry.id   AF-A0A455W5E3-F1
#
_cell.length_a   1.000
_cell.length_b   1.000
_cell.length_c   1.000
_cell.angle_alpha   90.00
_cell.angle_beta   90.00
_cell.angle_gamma   90.00
#
_symmetry.space_group_name_H-M   'P 1'
#
loop_
_entity.id
_entity.type
_entity.pdbx_description
1 polymer ?
#
loop_
_entity_poly.entity_id
_entity_poly.type
_entity_poly.pdbx_seq_one_letter_code
_entity_poly.pdbx_strand_id
1 'polypeptide(L)' 'MDEIVEVAGRGFLRIIKWIIIDAFIEFFLYFVGYVTLKVVTFGNYPKANRDNDTLCSGTGAVVLLLAIAVIAFYNSK' A
#
# COMPACT_ATOMS: atom_id res chain seq x y z
N MET A 1 -24.94 30.05 8.92
CA MET A 1 -24.29 29.62 7.65
C MET A 1 -23.00 28.86 7.91
N ASP A 2 -22.24 29.21 8.96
CA ASP A 2 -21.00 28.52 9.34
C ASP A 2 -21.19 27.07 9.83
N GLU A 3 -22.30 26.79 10.53
CA GLU A 3 -22.57 25.47 11.12
C GLU A 3 -22.77 24.37 10.06
N ILE A 4 -23.38 24.70 8.92
CA ILE A 4 -23.62 23.77 7.80
C ILE A 4 -22.30 23.48 7.07
N VAL A 5 -21.44 24.49 6.91
CA VAL A 5 -20.11 24.37 6.30
C VAL A 5 -19.20 23.50 7.16
N GLU A 6 -19.28 23.61 8.49
CA GLU A 6 -18.46 22.82 9.40
C GLU A 6 -18.86 21.34 9.43
N VAL A 7 -20.16 21.04 9.36
CA VAL A 7 -20.69 19.67 9.25
C VAL A 7 -20.36 19.06 7.89
N ALA A 8 -20.55 19.80 6.80
CA ALA A 8 -20.22 19.35 5.45
C ALA A 8 -18.69 19.14 5.27
N GLY A 9 -17.88 20.05 5.81
CA GLY A 9 -16.42 19.98 5.77
C GLY A 9 -15.87 18.76 6.50
N ARG A 10 -16.38 18.45 7.70
CA ARG A 10 -15.98 17.23 8.43
C ARG A 10 -16.33 15.94 7.68
N GLY A 11 -17.51 15.87 7.06
CA GLY A 11 -17.93 14.73 6.25
C GLY A 11 -17.06 14.55 5.00
N PHE A 12 -16.82 15.64 4.27
CA PHE A 12 -16.03 15.65 3.04
C PHE A 12 -14.56 15.29 3.28
N LEU A 13 -13.93 15.87 4.32
CA LEU A 13 -12.56 15.55 4.71
C LEU A 13 -12.40 14.08 5.11
N ARG A 14 -13.43 13.47 5.71
CA ARG A 14 -13.41 12.04 6.06
C ARG A 14 -13.39 11.15 4.83
N ILE A 15 -14.17 11.48 3.80
CA ILE A 15 -14.18 10.75 2.52
C ILE A 15 -12.84 10.89 1.80
N ILE A 16 -12.32 12.12 1.70
CA ILE A 16 -11.00 12.38 1.12
C ILE A 16 -9.92 11.60 1.86
N LYS A 17 -9.95 11.60 3.20
CA LYS A 17 -8.99 10.87 4.00
C LYS A 17 -9.01 9.37 3.67
N TRP A 18 -10.18 8.76 3.52
CA TRP A 18 -10.29 7.36 3.12
C TRP A 18 -9.72 7.10 1.73
N ILE A 19 -10.05 7.94 0.75
CA ILE A 19 -9.51 7.81 -0.62
C ILE A 19 -7.98 7.95 -0.63
N ILE A 20 -7.45 8.93 0.11
CA ILE A 20 -6.00 9.13 0.21
C ILE A 20 -5.33 7.92 0.86
N ILE A 21 -5.90 7.37 1.94
CA ILE A 21 -5.36 6.19 2.61
C ILE A 21 -5.36 4.99 1.67
N ASP A 22 -6.47 4.74 0.98
CA ASP A 22 -6.60 3.59 0.09
C ASP A 22 -5.61 3.70 -1.08
N ALA A 23 -5.56 4.87 -1.73
CA ALA A 23 -4.60 5.15 -2.79
C ALA A 23 -3.15 5.08 -2.30
N PHE A 24 -2.87 5.56 -1.09
CA PHE A 24 -1.53 5.49 -0.50
C PHE A 24 -1.14 4.04 -0.20
N ILE A 25 -2.04 3.23 0.35
CA ILE A 25 -1.81 1.81 0.64
C ILE A 25 -1.57 1.04 -0.66
N GLU A 26 -2.42 1.21 -1.66
CA GLU A 26 -2.29 0.54 -2.95
C GLU A 26 -1.00 0.94 -3.66
N PHE A 27 -0.71 2.25 -3.72
CA PHE A 27 0.55 2.75 -4.28
C PHE A 27 1.76 2.21 -3.53
N PHE A 28 1.72 2.20 -2.19
CA PHE A 28 2.83 1.71 -1.37
C PHE A 28 3.05 0.21 -1.52
N LEU A 29 1.99 -0.60 -1.47
CA LEU A 29 2.05 -2.05 -1.67
C LEU A 29 2.57 -2.39 -3.06
N TYR A 30 2.04 -1.74 -4.09
CA TYR A 30 2.49 -1.94 -5.46
C TYR A 30 3.96 -1.55 -5.62
N PHE A 31 4.37 -0.38 -5.10
CA PHE A 31 5.75 0.09 -5.19
C PHE A 31 6.74 -0.83 -4.46
N VAL A 32 6.42 -1.22 -3.23
CA VAL A 32 7.24 -2.16 -2.45
C VAL A 32 7.36 -3.48 -3.19
N GLY A 33 6.24 -4.05 -3.64
CA GLY A 33 6.25 -5.30 -4.39
C GLY A 33 7.02 -5.22 -5.69
N TYR A 34 6.87 -4.14 -6.45
CA TYR A 34 7.61 -3.88 -7.68
C TYR A 34 9.13 -3.82 -7.42
N VAL A 35 9.55 -3.03 -6.43
CA VAL A 35 10.97 -2.89 -6.07
C VAL A 35 11.53 -4.24 -5.59
N THR A 36 10.81 -4.95 -4.73
CA THR A 36 11.21 -6.27 -4.25
C THR A 36 11.36 -7.25 -5.41
N LEU A 37 10.37 -7.36 -6.29
CA LEU A 37 10.43 -8.26 -7.45
C LEU A 37 11.57 -7.88 -8.39
N LYS A 38 11.78 -6.58 -8.63
CA LYS A 38 12.89 -6.09 -9.46
C LYS A 38 14.25 -6.45 -8.87
N VAL A 39 14.41 -6.33 -7.56
CA VAL A 39 15.67 -6.71 -6.86
C VAL A 39 15.86 -8.23 -6.88
N VAL A 40 14.83 -9.01 -6.50
CA VAL A 40 14.89 -10.47 -6.42
C VAL A 40 15.14 -11.12 -7.78
N THR A 41 14.60 -10.52 -8.85
CA THR A 41 14.80 -11.01 -10.22
C THR A 41 16.04 -10.43 -10.92
N PHE A 42 16.90 -9.71 -10.19
CA PHE A 42 18.09 -9.03 -10.76
C PHE A 42 17.75 -8.12 -11.94
N GLY A 43 16.63 -7.40 -11.87
CA GLY A 43 16.18 -6.47 -12.91
C GLY A 43 15.40 -7.10 -14.07
N ASN A 44 15.17 -8.41 -14.05
CA ASN A 44 14.41 -9.11 -15.10
C ASN A 44 12.88 -8.95 -14.99
N TYR A 45 12.39 -8.25 -13.96
CA TYR A 45 10.99 -7.88 -13.78
C TYR A 45 10.77 -6.40 -14.17
N PRO A 46 9.66 -6.04 -14.83
CA PRO A 46 8.47 -6.84 -15.19
C PRO A 46 8.63 -7.64 -16.48
N LYS A 47 7.91 -8.77 -16.60
CA LYS A 47 7.89 -9.57 -17.83
C LYS A 47 6.73 -9.14 -18.74
N ALA A 48 7.03 -8.92 -20.02
CA ALA A 48 6.00 -8.73 -21.04
C ALA A 48 5.14 -10.01 -21.13
N ASN A 49 3.81 -9.84 -21.20
CA ASN A 49 2.83 -10.92 -21.29
C ASN A 49 2.48 -11.68 -19.99
N ARG A 50 2.61 -11.03 -18.82
CA ARG A 50 2.04 -11.53 -17.55
C ARG A 50 1.27 -10.44 -16.83
N ASP A 51 0.32 -10.86 -16.01
CA ASP A 51 -0.33 -9.97 -15.04
C ASP A 51 0.70 -9.59 -13.95
N ASN A 52 1.32 -8.43 -14.15
CA ASN A 52 2.35 -7.89 -13.27
C ASN A 52 1.74 -7.14 -12.07
N ASP A 53 0.49 -6.69 -12.19
CA ASP A 53 -0.15 -5.85 -11.18
C ASP A 53 -0.55 -6.68 -9.97
N THR A 54 -1.20 -7.83 -10.21
CA THR A 54 -1.54 -8.80 -9.16
C THR A 54 -0.29 -9.31 -8.45
N LEU A 55 0.80 -9.57 -9.19
CA LEU A 55 2.06 -10.05 -8.63
C LEU A 55 2.79 -8.98 -7.81
N CYS A 56 2.82 -7.73 -8.28
CA CYS A 56 3.39 -6.60 -7.53
C CYS A 56 2.62 -6.40 -6.23
N SER A 57 1.31 -6.17 -6.29
CA SER A 57 0.49 -5.90 -5.11
C SER A 57 0.51 -7.07 -4.11
N GLY A 58 0.45 -8.31 -4.62
CA GLY A 58 0.58 -9.52 -3.78
C GLY A 58 1.94 -9.64 -3.10
N THR A 59 3.03 -9.38 -3.81
CA THR A 59 4.38 -9.42 -3.23
C THR A 59 4.56 -8.30 -2.19
N GLY A 60 4.05 -7.10 -2.47
CA GLY A 60 4.05 -6.00 -1.51
C GLY A 60 3.35 -6.35 -0.21
N ALA A 61 2.18 -7.00 -0.29
CA ALA A 61 1.43 -7.44 0.89
C ALA A 61 2.21 -8.49 1.70
N VAL A 62 2.84 -9.46 1.03
CA VAL A 62 3.68 -10.48 1.70
C VAL A 62 4.86 -9.83 2.42
N VAL A 63 5.56 -8.90 1.78
CA VAL A 63 6.69 -8.17 2.38
C VAL A 63 6.25 -7.39 3.62
N LEU A 64 5.08 -6.73 3.54
CA LEU A 64 4.53 -5.97 4.65
C LEU A 64 4.14 -6.88 5.83
N LEU A 65 3.51 -8.02 5.57
CA LEU A 65 3.19 -9.02 6.60
C LEU A 65 4.44 -9.58 7.27
N LEU A 66 5.49 -9.88 6.49
CA LEU A 66 6.77 -10.34 7.02
C LEU A 66 7.43 -9.27 7.91
N ALA A 67 7.42 -8.00 7.49
CA ALA A 67 7.94 -6.90 8.30
C ALA A 67 7.21 -6.78 9.64
N ILE A 68 5.87 -6.84 9.64
CA ILE A 68 5.06 -6.82 10.85
C ILE A 68 5.39 -8.02 11.74
N ALA A 69 5.50 -9.22 11.17
CA ALA A 69 5.84 -10.43 11.92
C ALA A 69 7.23 -10.33 12.58
N VAL A 70 8.23 -9.80 11.89
CA VAL A 70 9.58 -9.58 12.43
C VAL A 70 9.55 -8.56 13.57
N ILE A 71 8.84 -7.44 13.40
CA ILE A 71 8.70 -6.42 14.44
C ILE A 71 7.98 -7.01 15.67
N ALA A 72 6.88 -7.73 15.45
CA ALA A 72 6.11 -8.38 16.52
C ALA A 72 6.96 -9.41 17.27
N PHE A 73 7.75 -10.21 16.56
CA PHE A 73 8.66 -11.17 17.17
C PHE A 73 9.77 -10.48 17.96
N TYR A 74 10.37 -9.42 17.43
CA TYR A 74 11.41 -8.65 18.12
C TYR A 74 10.87 -7.99 19.39
N ASN A 75 9.65 -7.45 19.34
CA ASN A 75 9.00 -6.79 20.48
C ASN A 75 8.34 -7.77 21.47
N SER A 76 8.26 -9.05 21.13
CA SER A 76 7.78 -10.12 22.01
C SER A 76 8.87 -10.71 22.91
N LYS A 77 10.14 -10.30 22.71
CA LYS A 77 11.26 -10.60 23.59
C LYS A 77 11.50 -9.45 24.56
#